data_AF-A0A1H7LVL5-F1
#
_entry.id   AF-A0A1H7LVL5-F1
#
_cell.length_a   1.000
_cell.length_b   1.000
_cell.length_c   1.000
_cell.angle_alpha   90.00
_cell.angle_beta   90.00
_cell.angle_gamma   90.00
#
_symmetry.space_group_name_H-M   'P 1'
#
loop_
_entity.id
_entity.type
_entity.pdbx_description
1 polymer ?
#
loop_
_entity_poly.entity_id
_entity_poly.type
_entity_poly.pdbx_seq_one_letter_code
_entity_poly.pdbx_strand_id
1 'polypeptide(L)'
;MTEPRPSSRRPSPLLVVGGLVALAVAVGAFAVLDPILAAAVAIAALTVLALAAAAQGWESHATFEERELARARRRKDKWERNADARARDRARWEAHQARKAARDASR
;
A
#
# COMPACT_ATOMS: atom_id res chain seq x y z
N MET A 1 -6.78 35.33 11.47
CA MET A 1 -6.06 35.51 10.19
C MET A 1 -4.58 35.28 10.45
N THR A 2 -3.88 34.64 9.51
CA THR A 2 -2.44 34.27 9.43
C THR A 2 -1.99 32.94 10.03
N GLU A 3 -1.96 31.90 9.19
CA GLU A 3 -1.06 30.74 9.34
C GLU A 3 0.34 31.09 8.80
N PRO A 4 1.43 30.61 9.43
CA PRO A 4 2.77 30.70 8.86
C PRO A 4 2.95 29.65 7.77
N ARG A 5 3.21 30.09 6.53
CA ARG A 5 3.61 29.20 5.43
C ARG A 5 5.02 28.65 5.70
N PRO A 6 5.24 27.33 5.71
CA PRO A 6 6.59 26.79 5.75
C PRO A 6 7.29 27.11 4.41
N SER A 7 8.39 27.86 4.47
CA SER A 7 9.23 28.11 3.30
C SER A 7 9.90 26.81 2.89
N SER A 8 9.40 26.16 1.84
CA SER A 8 10.08 25.05 1.20
C SER A 8 11.26 25.57 0.38
N ARG A 9 12.39 25.82 1.05
CA ARG A 9 13.67 26.03 0.33
C ARG A 9 14.03 24.73 -0.35
N ARG A 10 13.68 24.62 -1.63
CA ARG A 10 14.22 23.58 -2.50
C ARG A 10 15.74 23.76 -2.53
N PRO A 11 16.54 22.72 -2.22
CA PRO A 11 17.98 22.82 -2.31
C PRO A 11 18.33 23.17 -3.76
N SER A 12 19.22 24.14 -3.95
CA SER A 12 19.62 24.53 -5.29
C SER A 12 20.31 23.33 -5.96
N PRO A 13 20.08 23.10 -7.26
CA PRO A 13 20.65 21.96 -7.96
C PRO A 13 22.19 21.95 -7.88
N LEU A 14 22.80 23.13 -7.79
CA LEU A 14 24.23 23.29 -7.58
C LEU A 14 24.71 22.79 -6.21
N LEU A 15 23.93 23.00 -5.15
CA LEU A 15 24.26 22.46 -3.82
C LEU A 15 24.10 20.94 -3.78
N VAL A 16 23.09 20.40 -4.46
CA VAL A 16 22.91 18.94 -4.56
C VAL A 16 24.07 18.32 -5.33
N VAL A 17 24.41 18.86 -6.51
CA VAL A 17 25.53 18.36 -7.33
C VAL A 17 26.85 18.54 -6.59
N GLY A 18 27.10 19.70 -5.96
CA GLY A 18 28.30 19.95 -5.18
C GLY A 18 28.44 18.99 -3.99
N GLY A 19 27.34 18.70 -3.29
CA GLY A 19 27.32 17.70 -2.21
C GLY A 19 27.63 16.29 -2.71
N LEU A 20 27.07 15.89 -3.85
CA LEU A 20 27.34 14.59 -4.47
C LEU A 20 28.79 14.45 -4.94
N VAL A 21 29.36 15.50 -5.54
CA VAL A 21 30.77 15.52 -5.98
C VAL A 21 31.70 15.45 -4.78
N ALA A 22 31.46 16.24 -3.73
CA ALA A 22 32.27 16.22 -2.52
C ALA A 22 32.22 14.84 -1.82
N LEU A 23 31.04 14.21 -1.78
CA LEU A 23 30.87 12.86 -1.26
C LEU A 23 31.64 11.83 -2.10
N ALA A 24 31.55 11.91 -3.44
CA ALA A 24 32.26 11.01 -4.34
C ALA A 24 33.79 11.15 -4.20
N VAL A 25 34.30 12.36 -4.02
CA VAL A 25 35.73 12.62 -3.77
C VAL A 25 36.15 12.07 -2.40
N ALA A 26 35.36 12.26 -1.35
CA ALA A 26 35.66 11.72 -0.03
C ALA A 26 35.64 10.17 -0.03
N VAL A 27 34.63 9.56 -0.63
CA VAL A 27 34.53 8.10 -0.80
C VAL A 27 35.70 7.58 -1.64
N GLY A 28 36.05 8.26 -2.74
CA GLY A 28 37.19 7.91 -3.58
C GLY A 28 38.53 8.01 -2.84
N ALA A 29 38.71 9.05 -2.02
CA ALA A 29 39.91 9.20 -1.20
C ALA A 29 40.06 8.04 -0.20
N PHE A 30 38.98 7.68 0.51
CA PHE A 30 39.01 6.52 1.41
C PHE A 30 39.21 5.20 0.65
N ALA A 31 38.58 5.01 -0.51
CA ALA A 31 38.72 3.78 -1.31
C ALA A 31 40.13 3.55 -1.87
N VAL A 32 40.85 4.62 -2.19
CA VAL A 32 42.22 4.55 -2.72
C VAL A 32 43.27 4.49 -1.61
N LEU A 33 43.04 5.12 -0.46
CA LEU A 33 44.02 5.22 0.63
C LEU A 33 43.83 4.17 1.76
N ASP A 34 42.62 3.65 2.00
CA ASP A 34 42.37 2.58 2.98
C ASP A 34 41.12 1.73 2.61
N PRO A 35 41.32 0.54 2.02
CA PRO A 35 40.21 -0.31 1.58
C PRO A 35 39.34 -0.84 2.74
N ILE A 36 39.88 -0.93 3.96
CA ILE A 36 39.14 -1.43 5.13
C ILE A 36 38.14 -0.36 5.59
N LEU A 37 38.60 0.89 5.71
CA LEU A 37 37.72 2.01 6.08
C LEU A 37 36.67 2.27 4.99
N ALA A 38 37.05 2.18 3.72
CA ALA A 38 36.10 2.31 2.61
C ALA A 38 35.01 1.23 2.65
N ALA A 39 35.37 -0.03 2.89
CA ALA A 39 34.41 -1.13 3.01
C ALA A 39 33.47 -0.94 4.20
N ALA A 40 33.99 -0.51 5.36
CA ALA A 40 33.18 -0.25 6.56
C ALA A 40 32.13 0.86 6.31
N VAL A 41 32.54 1.96 5.68
CA VAL A 41 31.63 3.06 5.32
C VAL A 41 30.60 2.61 4.28
N ALA A 42 31.01 1.85 3.26
CA ALA A 42 30.10 1.33 2.25
C ALA A 42 29.03 0.41 2.86
N ILE A 43 29.43 -0.51 3.76
CA ILE A 43 28.50 -1.40 4.46
C ILE A 43 27.54 -0.59 5.35
N ALA A 44 28.04 0.40 6.08
CA ALA A 44 27.20 1.26 6.91
C ALA A 44 26.17 2.03 6.08
N ALA A 45 26.60 2.63 4.96
CA ALA A 45 25.72 3.35 4.04
C ALA A 45 24.66 2.44 3.42
N LEU A 46 25.03 1.25 2.97
CA LEU A 46 24.09 0.25 2.44
C LEU A 46 23.08 -0.18 3.51
N THR A 47 23.52 -0.36 4.75
CA THR A 47 22.63 -0.74 5.86
C THR A 47 21.60 0.35 6.15
N VAL A 48 22.03 1.62 6.19
CA VAL A 48 21.12 2.77 6.37
C VAL A 48 20.15 2.88 5.20
N LEU A 49 20.61 2.70 3.96
CA LEU A 49 19.74 2.70 2.78
C LEU A 49 18.70 1.58 2.83
N ALA A 50 19.11 0.37 3.24
CA ALA A 50 18.20 -0.76 3.40
C ALA A 50 17.13 -0.48 4.47
N LEU A 51 17.54 0.09 5.63
CA LEU A 51 16.62 0.49 6.68
C LEU A 51 15.66 1.58 6.21
N ALA A 52 16.15 2.60 5.48
CA ALA A 52 15.31 3.65 4.93
C ALA A 52 14.29 3.10 3.92
N ALA A 53 14.71 2.19 3.04
CA ALA A 53 13.82 1.51 2.10
C ALA A 53 12.73 0.69 2.82
N ALA A 54 13.11 -0.06 3.87
CA ALA A 54 12.15 -0.79 4.69
C ALA A 54 11.18 0.15 5.44
N ALA A 55 11.67 1.31 5.87
CA ALA A 55 10.89 2.31 6.59
C ALA A 55 9.94 3.12 5.69
N GLN A 56 10.16 3.22 4.37
CA GLN A 56 9.32 4.02 3.48
C GLN A 56 7.82 3.65 3.52
N GLY A 57 7.53 2.38 3.79
CA GLY A 57 6.15 1.88 3.91
C GLY A 57 5.65 1.75 5.34
N TRP A 58 6.45 2.10 6.35
CA TRP A 58 6.11 1.86 7.75
C TRP A 58 4.85 2.60 8.19
N GLU A 59 4.70 3.86 7.78
CA GLU A 59 3.49 4.64 8.06
C GLU A 59 2.34 4.39 7.07
N SER A 60 2.58 3.59 6.03
CA SER A 60 1.55 3.24 5.04
C SER A 60 0.70 2.09 5.59
N HIS A 61 -0.15 2.40 6.56
CA HIS A 61 -1.16 1.49 7.07
C HIS A 61 -2.54 1.96 6.61
N ALA A 62 -3.27 1.09 5.92
CA ALA A 62 -4.65 1.38 5.54
C ALA A 62 -5.46 1.70 6.80
N THR A 63 -6.20 2.81 6.79
CA THR A 63 -7.03 3.21 7.92
C THR A 63 -8.11 2.15 8.19
N PHE A 64 -8.70 2.14 9.39
CA PHE A 64 -9.80 1.22 9.69
C PHE A 64 -10.94 1.36 8.66
N GLU A 65 -11.27 2.60 8.31
CA GLU A 65 -12.31 2.93 7.32
C GLU A 65 -11.97 2.42 5.93
N GLU A 66 -10.73 2.59 5.47
CA GLU A 66 -10.28 2.06 4.17
C GLU A 66 -10.35 0.54 4.11
N ARG A 67 -10.01 -0.15 5.21
CA ARG A 67 -10.13 -1.61 5.31
C ARG A 67 -11.59 -2.05 5.29
N GLU A 68 -12.46 -1.36 6.01
CA GLU A 68 -13.90 -1.67 6.02
C GLU A 68 -14.54 -1.39 4.65
N LEU A 69 -14.19 -0.29 3.99
CA LEU A 69 -14.62 0.00 2.62
C LEU A 69 -14.16 -1.08 1.64
N ALA A 70 -12.92 -1.54 1.75
CA ALA A 70 -12.41 -2.64 0.93
C ALA A 70 -13.19 -3.95 1.19
N ARG A 71 -13.53 -4.26 2.44
CA ARG A 71 -14.39 -5.42 2.78
C ARG A 71 -15.82 -5.26 2.25
N ALA A 72 -16.39 -4.06 2.35
CA ALA A 72 -17.72 -3.75 1.82
C ALA A 72 -17.76 -3.92 0.29
N ARG A 73 -16.75 -3.43 -0.43
CA ARG A 73 -16.59 -3.63 -1.88
C ARG A 73 -16.51 -5.12 -2.22
N ARG A 74 -15.64 -5.88 -1.55
CA ARG A 74 -15.53 -7.35 -1.76
C ARG A 74 -16.86 -8.08 -1.51
N ARG A 75 -17.62 -7.67 -0.50
CA ARG A 75 -18.96 -8.22 -0.23
C ARG A 75 -19.91 -7.89 -1.38
N LYS A 76 -19.94 -6.64 -1.83
CA LYS A 76 -20.75 -6.20 -2.98
C LYS A 76 -20.42 -7.03 -4.23
N ASP A 77 -19.14 -7.15 -4.58
CA ASP A 77 -18.69 -7.92 -5.76
C ASP A 77 -19.07 -9.41 -5.65
N LYS A 78 -19.02 -9.98 -4.44
CA LYS A 78 -19.50 -11.35 -4.17
C LYS A 78 -21.01 -11.46 -4.36
N TRP A 79 -21.77 -10.47 -3.90
CA TRP A 79 -23.23 -10.43 -4.02
C TRP A 79 -23.68 -10.27 -5.47
N GLU A 80 -22.98 -9.45 -6.26
CA GLU A 80 -23.21 -9.23 -7.68
C GLU A 80 -22.91 -10.49 -8.49
N ARG A 81 -21.74 -11.10 -8.31
CA ARG A 81 -21.39 -12.37 -8.99
C ARG A 81 -22.37 -13.51 -8.72
N ASN A 82 -22.99 -13.52 -7.54
CA ASN A 82 -23.96 -14.54 -7.14
C ASN A 82 -25.42 -14.10 -7.37
N ALA A 83 -25.69 -12.99 -8.04
CA ALA A 83 -27.05 -12.50 -8.25
C ALA A 83 -27.92 -13.49 -9.02
N ASP A 84 -27.41 -14.05 -10.12
CA ASP A 84 -28.15 -15.00 -10.96
C ASP A 84 -28.39 -16.33 -10.25
N ALA A 85 -27.39 -16.83 -9.51
CA ALA A 85 -27.54 -18.02 -8.71
C ALA A 85 -28.65 -17.87 -7.67
N ARG A 86 -28.69 -16.72 -6.97
CA ARG A 86 -29.75 -16.41 -6.00
C ARG A 86 -31.10 -16.20 -6.68
N ALA A 87 -31.15 -15.64 -7.89
CA ALA A 87 -32.41 -15.48 -8.63
C ALA A 87 -33.02 -16.84 -8.98
N ARG A 88 -32.19 -17.78 -9.46
CA ARG A 88 -32.63 -19.16 -9.74
C ARG A 88 -33.04 -19.90 -8.46
N ASP A 89 -32.33 -19.68 -7.37
CA ASP A 89 -32.67 -20.28 -6.07
C ASP A 89 -34.01 -19.77 -5.55
N ARG A 90 -34.25 -18.46 -5.60
CA ARG A 90 -35.55 -17.87 -5.27
C ARG A 90 -36.67 -18.43 -6.14
N ALA A 91 -36.48 -18.51 -7.46
CA ALA A 91 -37.48 -19.07 -8.36
C ALA A 91 -37.81 -20.54 -8.03
N ARG A 92 -36.81 -21.35 -7.66
CA ARG A 92 -37.02 -22.74 -7.23
C ARG A 92 -37.77 -22.82 -5.90
N TRP A 93 -37.41 -21.96 -4.96
CA TRP A 93 -38.07 -21.89 -3.65
C TRP A 93 -39.54 -21.47 -3.79
N GLU A 94 -39.84 -20.45 -4.60
CA GLU A 94 -41.20 -20.00 -4.89
C GLU A 94 -42.02 -21.10 -5.57
N ALA A 95 -41.45 -21.80 -6.57
CA ALA A 95 -42.11 -22.94 -7.21
C ALA A 95 -42.40 -24.08 -6.23
N HIS A 96 -41.49 -24.33 -5.29
CA HIS A 96 -41.69 -25.34 -4.25
C HIS A 96 -42.79 -24.93 -3.26
N GLN A 97 -42.82 -23.66 -2.85
CA GLN A 97 -43.87 -23.13 -1.97
C GLN A 97 -45.24 -23.17 -2.63
N ALA A 98 -45.34 -22.80 -3.91
CA ALA A 98 -46.60 -22.90 -4.67
C ALA A 98 -47.11 -24.34 -4.72
N ARG A 99 -46.23 -25.33 -4.96
CA ARG A 99 -46.58 -26.76 -4.93
C ARG A 99 -47.04 -27.21 -3.55
N LYS A 100 -46.38 -26.74 -2.48
CA LYS A 100 -46.76 -27.07 -1.11
C LYS A 100 -48.13 -26.48 -0.77
N ALA A 101 -48.35 -25.20 -1.06
CA ALA A 101 -49.64 -24.54 -0.84
C ALA A 101 -50.79 -25.23 -1.60
N ALA A 102 -50.55 -25.65 -2.85
CA ALA A 102 -51.55 -26.39 -3.62
C ALA A 102 -51.87 -27.77 -3.01
N ARG A 103 -50.85 -28.48 -2.48
CA ARG A 103 -51.06 -29.75 -1.77
C ARG A 103 -51.83 -29.57 -0.47
N ASP A 104 -51.47 -28.56 0.32
CA ASP A 104 -52.12 -28.25 1.59
C ASP A 104 -53.58 -27.81 1.36
N ALA A 105 -53.89 -27.10 0.26
CA ALA A 105 -55.26 -26.71 -0.12
C ALA A 105 -56.11 -27.85 -0.71
N SER A 106 -55.47 -28.91 -1.21
CA SER A 106 -56.15 -30.11 -1.76
C SER A 106 -56.46 -31.19 -0.72
N ARG A 107 -56.08 -30.94 0.55
CA ARG A 107 -56.25 -31.86 1.68
C ARG A 107 -57.41 -31.40 2.55
#